data_AF-A0A925JES4-F1
#
_entry.id   AF-A0A925JES4-F1
#
_cell.length_a   1.000
_cell.length_b   1.000
_cell.length_c   1.000
_cell.angle_alpha   90.00
_cell.angle_beta   90.00
_cell.angle_gamma   90.00
#
_symmetry.space_group_name_H-M   'P 1'
#
loop_
_entity.id
_entity.type
_entity.pdbx_description
1 polymer ?
#
loop_
_entity_poly.entity_id
_entity_poly.type
_entity_poly.pdbx_seq_one_letter_code
_entity_poly.pdbx_strand_id
1 'polypeptide(L)' 'MLRKMINGKVQTIMLDEEYHPKAERFTAPNEYNLVAVLDLNGDGVMEIINSGAYYEGNWKTVYSIKGNKAEDVLGCGCGA' A
#
# COMPACT_ATOMS: atom_id res chain seq x y z
N MET A 1 -1.93 4.89 -3.57
CA MET A 1 -2.59 5.99 -2.80
C MET A 1 -4.07 5.69 -2.60
N LEU A 2 -4.67 6.20 -1.52
CA LEU A 2 -6.09 6.14 -1.20
C LEU A 2 -6.63 7.56 -0.97
N ARG A 3 -7.79 7.90 -1.55
CA ARG A 3 -8.50 9.14 -1.23
C ARG A 3 -9.62 8.84 -0.23
N LYS A 4 -9.62 9.53 0.91
CA LYS A 4 -10.60 9.34 1.99
C LYS A 4 -11.17 10.67 2.45
N MET A 5 -12.47 10.72 2.70
CA MET A 5 -13.11 11.86 3.36
C MET A 5 -12.88 11.80 4.87
N ILE A 6 -12.30 12.85 5.44
CA ILE A 6 -12.04 12.98 6.88
C ILE A 6 -12.49 14.36 7.31
N ASN A 7 -13.47 14.43 8.21
CA ASN A 7 -14.05 15.68 8.71
C ASN A 7 -14.50 16.63 7.58
N GLY A 8 -15.16 16.09 6.55
CA GLY A 8 -15.68 16.87 5.42
C GLY A 8 -14.63 17.30 4.39
N LYS A 9 -13.35 16.91 4.55
CA LYS A 9 -12.29 17.20 3.58
C LYS A 9 -11.74 15.93 2.97
N VAL A 10 -11.49 15.93 1.66
CA VAL A 10 -10.75 14.84 1.01
C VAL A 10 -9.30 14.93 1.44
N GLN A 11 -8.78 13.85 2.01
CA GLN A 11 -7.36 13.66 2.28
C GLN A 11 -6.82 12.51 1.44
N THR A 12 -5.58 12.65 0.99
CA THR A 12 -4.82 11.58 0.35
C THR A 12 -4.00 10.87 1.40
N ILE A 13 -4.18 9.55 1.50
CA ILE A 13 -3.39 8.66 2.35
C ILE A 13 -2.52 7.84 1.39
N MET A 14 -1.21 7.89 1.58
CA MET A 14 -0.32 7.03 0.80
C MET A 14 -0.32 5.62 1.40
N LEU A 15 -0.26 4.62 0.53
CA LEU A 15 -0.19 3.21 0.93
C LEU A 15 1.25 2.76 0.80
N ASP A 16 1.78 2.91 -0.41
CA ASP A 16 3.19 2.78 -0.74
C ASP A 16 3.68 4.09 -1.37
N GLU A 17 4.96 4.40 -1.13
CA GLU A 17 5.64 5.58 -1.65
C GLU A 17 7.04 5.21 -2.11
N GLU A 18 7.38 5.55 -3.35
CA GLU A 18 8.72 5.39 -3.91
C GLU A 18 9.04 6.60 -4.79
N TYR A 19 10.17 7.26 -4.52
CA TYR A 19 10.58 8.46 -5.22
C TYR A 19 12.01 8.33 -5.75
N HIS A 20 12.17 8.49 -7.06
CA HIS A 20 13.46 8.46 -7.76
C HIS A 20 13.79 9.86 -8.30
N PRO A 21 14.29 10.80 -7.46
CA PRO A 21 14.55 12.18 -7.89
C PRO A 21 15.73 12.32 -8.85
N LYS A 22 16.58 11.28 -8.94
CA LYS A 22 17.72 11.20 -9.86
C LYS A 22 17.78 9.79 -10.45
N ALA A 23 18.32 9.67 -11.65
CA ALA A 23 18.56 8.39 -12.28
C ALA A 23 19.80 7.71 -11.67
N GLU A 24 19.68 6.43 -11.33
CA GLU A 24 20.78 5.59 -10.86
C GLU A 24 20.77 4.24 -11.60
N ARG A 25 21.88 3.49 -11.52
CA ARG A 25 22.10 2.32 -12.39
C ARG A 25 21.16 1.14 -12.09
N PHE A 26 20.61 1.05 -10.88
CA PHE A 26 19.81 -0.09 -10.41
C PHE A 26 18.56 0.38 -9.63
N THR A 27 17.78 1.28 -10.22
CA THR A 27 16.57 1.85 -9.60
C THR A 27 15.36 1.66 -10.51
N ALA A 28 15.11 0.40 -10.91
CA ALA A 28 13.86 0.08 -11.59
C ALA A 28 12.71 0.33 -10.59
N PRO A 29 11.72 1.19 -10.92
CA PRO A 29 10.61 1.46 -10.03
C PRO A 29 9.79 0.20 -9.77
N ASN A 30 9.24 0.09 -8.57
CA ASN A 30 8.31 -0.98 -8.27
C ASN A 30 6.95 -0.71 -8.90
N GLU A 31 6.25 -1.79 -9.25
CA GLU A 31 4.86 -1.74 -9.66
C GLU A 31 3.95 -2.00 -8.45
N TYR A 32 2.88 -1.21 -8.35
CA TYR A 32 1.89 -1.33 -7.28
C TYR A 32 0.49 -1.52 -7.85
N ASN A 33 -0.23 -2.54 -7.40
CA ASN A 33 -1.60 -2.85 -7.82
C ASN A 33 -2.51 -3.11 -6.62
N LEU A 34 -3.67 -2.46 -6.60
CA LEU A 34 -4.71 -2.74 -5.62
C LEU A 34 -5.32 -4.11 -5.93
N VAL A 35 -5.21 -5.04 -4.98
CA VAL A 35 -5.68 -6.42 -5.17
C VAL A 35 -7.11 -6.57 -4.67
N ALA A 36 -7.38 -6.14 -3.44
CA ALA A 36 -8.67 -6.30 -2.80
C ALA A 36 -8.88 -5.32 -1.66
N VAL A 37 -10.15 -5.18 -1.25
CA VAL A 37 -10.57 -4.46 -0.04
C VAL A 37 -11.53 -5.38 0.70
N LEU A 38 -11.12 -5.88 1.86
CA LEU A 38 -11.81 -6.94 2.62
C LEU A 38 -11.73 -6.65 4.11
N ASP A 39 -12.77 -6.99 4.87
CA ASP A 39 -12.69 -7.08 6.33
C ASP A 39 -12.00 -8.42 6.67
N LEU A 40 -10.71 -8.36 6.98
CA LEU A 40 -9.89 -9.56 7.16
C LEU A 40 -9.87 -10.05 8.61
N ASN A 41 -10.13 -9.14 9.55
CA ASN A 41 -10.08 -9.44 10.99
C ASN A 41 -11.48 -9.61 11.62
N GLY A 42 -12.55 -9.29 10.88
CA GLY A 42 -13.95 -9.43 11.31
C GLY A 42 -14.46 -8.30 12.20
N ASP A 43 -13.79 -7.14 12.25
CA ASP A 43 -14.17 -6.01 13.10
C ASP A 43 -15.16 -5.03 12.44
N GLY A 44 -15.53 -5.28 11.18
CA GLY A 44 -16.42 -4.43 10.39
C GLY A 44 -15.74 -3.24 9.71
N VAL A 45 -14.41 -3.09 9.85
CA VAL A 45 -13.58 -2.13 9.13
C VAL A 45 -12.80 -2.86 8.03
N MET A 46 -12.74 -2.26 6.84
CA MET A 46 -12.06 -2.89 5.71
C MET A 46 -10.55 -2.65 5.76
N GLU A 47 -9.76 -3.69 5.56
CA GLU A 47 -8.36 -3.62 5.17
C GLU A 47 -8.19 -3.51 3.65
N ILE A 48 -7.04 -2.97 3.24
CA ILE A 48 -6.64 -2.84 1.84
C ILE A 48 -5.46 -3.76 1.56
N ILE A 49 -5.61 -4.65 0.57
CA ILE A 49 -4.53 -5.50 0.10
C ILE A 49 -3.90 -4.85 -1.13
N ASN A 50 -2.65 -4.42 -1.01
CA ASN A 50 -1.86 -3.91 -2.13
C ASN A 50 -0.77 -4.92 -2.50
N SER A 51 -0.53 -5.12 -3.79
CA SER A 51 0.63 -5.86 -4.26
C SER A 51 1.71 -4.94 -4.74
N GLY A 52 2.94 -5.21 -4.31
CA GLY A 52 4.14 -4.66 -4.92
C GLY A 52 4.91 -5.72 -5.70
N ALA A 53 5.59 -5.31 -6.76
CA ALA A 53 6.52 -6.16 -7.50
C ALA A 53 7.71 -5.35 -7.97
N TYR A 54 8.87 -5.98 -7.95
CA TYR A 54 10.10 -5.50 -8.56
C TYR A 54 10.63 -6.59 -9.51
N TYR A 55 11.70 -6.31 -10.24
CA TYR A 55 12.14 -7.17 -11.34
C TYR A 55 12.50 -8.62 -10.95
N GLU A 56 12.85 -8.87 -9.68
CA GLU A 56 13.23 -10.20 -9.15
C GLU A 56 12.24 -10.78 -8.14
N GLY A 57 11.21 -10.02 -7.73
CA GLY A 57 10.37 -10.45 -6.63
C GLY A 57 9.07 -9.70 -6.49
N ASN A 58 8.23 -10.18 -5.58
CA ASN A 58 6.93 -9.61 -5.33
C ASN A 58 6.53 -9.74 -3.87
N TRP A 59 5.55 -8.92 -3.48
CA TRP A 59 4.99 -8.95 -2.15
C TRP A 59 3.50 -8.56 -2.17
N LYS A 60 2.89 -8.72 -1.00
CA LYS A 60 1.57 -8.25 -0.64
C LYS A 60 1.68 -7.58 0.71
N THR A 61 1.07 -6.41 0.82
CA THR A 61 0.94 -5.67 2.07
C THR A 61 -0.54 -5.45 2.35
N VAL A 62 -0.95 -5.73 3.58
CA VAL A 62 -2.29 -5.47 4.08
C VAL A 62 -2.25 -4.23 4.95
N TYR A 63 -3.05 -3.23 4.59
CA TYR A 63 -3.14 -1.98 5.32
C TYR A 63 -4.47 -1.86 6.06
N SER A 64 -4.41 -1.54 7.35
CA SER A 64 -5.55 -1.01 8.11
C SER A 64 -5.52 0.52 8.07
N ILE A 65 -6.67 1.17 7.88
CA ILE A 65 -6.74 2.64 7.77
C ILE A 65 -7.28 3.27 9.05
N LYS A 66 -6.38 3.74 9.92
CA LYS A 66 -6.72 4.44 11.16
C LYS A 66 -6.69 5.95 10.97
N GLY A 67 -7.86 6.57 10.93
CA GLY A 67 -7.99 8.00 10.67
C GLY A 67 -7.45 8.36 9.27
N ASN A 68 -6.34 9.10 9.25
CA ASN A 68 -5.63 9.54 8.05
C ASN A 68 -4.30 8.80 7.79
N LYS A 69 -4.08 7.65 8.45
CA LYS A 69 -2.86 6.85 8.29
C LYS A 69 -3.19 5.45 7.81
N ALA A 70 -2.30 4.91 6.97
CA ALA A 70 -2.26 3.50 6.64
C ALA A 70 -1.25 2.82 7.56
N GLU A 71 -1.67 1.75 8.22
CA GLU A 71 -0.80 0.91 9.05
C GLU A 71 -0.66 -0.45 8.37
N ASP A 72 0.57 -0.87 8.10
CA ASP A 72 0.86 -2.23 7.68
C ASP A 72 0.59 -3.19 8.85
N VAL A 73 -0.35 -4.11 8.64
CA VAL A 73 -0.77 -5.09 9.66
C VAL A 73 -0.39 -6.52 9.28
N LEU A 74 -0.01 -6.76 8.02
CA LEU A 74 0.45 -8.06 7.53
C LEU A 74 1.18 -7.89 6.20
N GLY A 75 2.37 -8.49 6.10
CA GLY A 75 3.14 -8.53 4.87
C GLY A 75 3.60 -9.95 4.54
N CYS A 76 3.62 -10.28 3.25
CA CYS A 76 4.30 -11.48 2.74
C CYS A 76 4.91 -11.23 1.37
N GLY A 77 6.04 -11.87 1.07
CA GLY A 77 6.73 -11.67 -0.20
C GLY A 77 7.86 -12.65 -0.41
N CYS A 78 8.40 -12.65 -1.62
CA CYS A 78 9.55 -13.44 -2.02
C CYS A 78 10.44 -12.62 -2.99
N GLY A 79 11.75 -12.82 -2.89
CA GLY A 79 12.76 -12.04 -3.60
C GLY A 79 13.36 -10.91 -2.74
N ALA A 80 12.67 -10.51 -1.67
CA ALA A 80 13.24 -9.62 -0.65
C ALA A 80 14.11 -10.38 0.36
#